data_AF-A0A4Y2LBN4-F1
#
_entry.id   AF-A0A4Y2LBN4-F1
#
_cell.length_a   1.000
_cell.length_b   1.000
_cell.length_c   1.000
_cell.angle_alpha   90.00
_cell.angle_beta   90.00
_cell.angle_gamma   90.00
#
_symmetry.space_group_name_H-M   'P 1'
#
loop_
_entity.id
_entity.type
_entity.pdbx_description
1 polymer ?
#
loop_
_entity_poly.entity_id
_entity_poly.type
_entity_poly.pdbx_seq_one_letter_code
_entity_poly.pdbx_strand_id
1 'polypeptide(L)'
;MQRNLAWDSPRMWASKSPDFTPVDFVAWGFINSKVYQVKIRNIEQLKQRIAAATEEITPAMLRHVFRATMERWELCRDVQRGHIEMY
;
A
#
# COMPACT_ATOMS: atom_id res chain seq x y z
N MET A 1 12.46 -32.56 -9.66
CA MET A 1 11.32 -32.14 -8.82
C MET A 1 11.87 -31.37 -7.63
N GLN A 2 11.96 -30.04 -7.75
CA GLN A 2 12.54 -29.18 -6.71
C GLN A 2 11.48 -28.80 -5.67
N ARG A 3 11.82 -29.01 -4.39
CA ARG A 3 11.03 -28.63 -3.22
C ARG A 3 11.21 -27.13 -2.97
N ASN A 4 10.13 -26.37 -3.00
CA ASN A 4 10.12 -24.97 -2.60
C ASN A 4 10.00 -24.89 -1.07
N LEU A 5 11.14 -24.71 -0.40
CA LEU A 5 11.22 -24.35 1.02
C LEU A 5 11.20 -22.82 1.13
N ALA A 6 10.03 -22.25 1.39
CA ALA A 6 9.89 -20.83 1.71
C ALA A 6 8.69 -20.59 2.65
N TRP A 7 8.50 -21.45 3.63
CA TRP A 7 7.44 -21.30 4.65
C TRP A 7 7.97 -20.99 6.05
N ASP A 8 9.29 -20.96 6.25
CA ASP A 8 9.90 -20.79 7.58
C ASP A 8 10.74 -19.51 7.67
N SER A 9 10.11 -18.38 7.35
CA SER A 9 10.64 -17.06 7.67
C SER A 9 9.59 -16.35 8.51
N PRO A 10 9.89 -15.90 9.75
CA PRO A 10 8.92 -15.31 10.70
C PRO A 10 8.25 -14.00 10.25
N ARG A 11 8.45 -13.61 8.98
CA ARG A 11 8.05 -12.34 8.41
C ARG A 11 7.80 -12.42 6.90
N MET A 12 7.42 -13.59 6.38
CA MET A 12 7.02 -13.73 4.97
C MET A 12 5.54 -13.35 4.82
N TRP A 13 5.36 -12.05 4.61
CA TRP A 13 4.18 -11.46 4.00
C TRP A 13 3.75 -12.29 2.78
N ALA A 14 2.47 -12.65 2.69
CA ALA A 14 1.96 -13.45 1.58
C ALA A 14 2.25 -12.74 0.25
N SER A 15 2.88 -13.45 -0.69
CA SER A 15 3.49 -12.91 -1.92
C SER A 15 2.53 -12.19 -2.90
N LYS A 16 1.24 -12.04 -2.56
CA LYS A 16 0.20 -11.45 -3.43
C LYS A 16 -0.97 -10.81 -2.67
N SER A 17 -0.77 -10.13 -1.54
CA SER A 17 -1.83 -9.24 -1.05
C SER A 17 -1.46 -7.79 -1.42
N PRO A 18 -2.15 -7.17 -2.38
CA PRO A 18 -2.02 -5.74 -2.66
C PRO A 18 -2.42 -4.86 -1.47
N ASP A 19 -3.11 -5.44 -0.48
CA ASP A 19 -3.66 -4.77 0.72
C ASP A 19 -2.62 -4.43 1.79
N PHE A 20 -1.35 -4.65 1.47
CA PHE A 20 -0.40 -5.12 2.46
C PHE A 20 0.89 -4.26 2.39
N THR A 21 0.94 -3.30 1.46
CA THR A 21 1.66 -2.04 1.69
C THR A 21 0.69 -0.87 1.48
N PRO A 22 -0.17 -0.58 2.47
CA PRO A 22 -1.13 0.51 2.36
C PRO A 22 -0.48 1.88 2.14
N VAL A 23 0.73 2.04 2.68
CA VAL A 23 1.55 3.23 2.43
C VAL A 23 1.91 3.32 0.95
N ASP A 24 2.35 2.23 0.32
CA ASP A 24 2.71 2.27 -1.10
C ASP A 24 1.51 2.61 -1.96
N PHE A 25 0.34 2.02 -1.70
CA PHE A 25 -0.86 2.30 -2.50
C PHE A 25 -1.35 3.75 -2.33
N VAL A 26 -1.45 4.23 -1.10
CA VAL A 26 -1.98 5.58 -0.84
C VAL A 26 -0.95 6.66 -1.17
N ALA A 27 0.31 6.48 -0.79
CA ALA A 27 1.37 7.42 -1.14
C ALA A 27 1.56 7.49 -2.66
N TRP A 28 1.57 6.35 -3.36
CA TRP A 28 1.68 6.34 -4.82
C TRP A 28 0.47 6.98 -5.50
N GLY A 29 -0.75 6.72 -5.02
CA GLY A 29 -1.96 7.38 -5.51
C GLY A 29 -1.92 8.90 -5.32
N PHE A 30 -1.47 9.35 -4.15
CA PHE A 30 -1.32 10.77 -3.82
C PHE A 30 -0.24 11.44 -4.70
N ILE A 31 0.94 10.83 -4.79
CA ILE A 31 2.05 11.34 -5.60
C ILE A 31 1.63 11.43 -7.06
N ASN A 32 1.01 10.39 -7.63
CA ASN A 32 0.52 10.44 -9.00
C ASN A 32 -0.52 11.55 -9.21
N SER A 33 -1.48 11.66 -8.28
CA SER A 33 -2.50 12.71 -8.34
C SER A 33 -1.86 14.09 -8.40
N LYS A 34 -0.80 14.36 -7.63
CA LYS A 34 -0.09 15.64 -7.54
C LYS A 34 0.85 15.90 -8.71
N VAL A 35 1.59 14.88 -9.13
CA VAL A 35 2.57 14.97 -10.23
C VAL A 35 1.85 15.28 -11.54
N TYR A 36 0.76 14.59 -11.84
CA TYR A 36 0.05 14.68 -13.12
C TYR A 36 -1.05 15.76 -13.20
N GLN A 37 -1.22 16.61 -12.17
CA GLN A 37 -2.13 17.77 -12.28
C GLN A 37 -1.71 18.76 -13.37
N VAL A 38 -0.44 18.78 -13.72
CA VAL A 38 0.15 19.67 -14.72
C VAL A 38 0.81 18.82 -15.79
N LYS A 39 0.69 19.24 -17.06
CA LYS A 39 1.36 18.58 -18.17
C LYS A 39 2.88 18.72 -18.02
N ILE A 40 3.55 17.59 -17.83
CA ILE A 40 5.00 17.51 -17.68
C ILE A 40 5.66 17.47 -19.06
N ARG A 41 6.70 18.29 -19.28
CA ARG A 41 7.37 18.45 -20.58
C ARG A 41 8.81 17.92 -20.61
N ASN A 42 9.42 17.67 -19.45
CA ASN A 42 10.77 17.15 -19.35
C ASN A 42 10.97 16.34 -18.05
N ILE A 43 12.06 15.58 -17.99
CA ILE A 43 12.38 14.70 -16.86
C ILE A 43 12.72 15.48 -15.60
N GLU A 44 13.33 16.67 -15.72
CA GLU A 44 13.72 17.47 -14.56
C GLU A 44 12.49 18.00 -13.80
N GLN A 45 11.50 18.49 -14.54
CA GLN A 45 10.20 18.88 -14.01
C GLN A 45 9.49 17.70 -13.33
N LEU A 46 9.58 16.50 -13.90
CA LEU A 46 9.03 15.28 -13.28
C LEU A 46 9.68 15.03 -11.93
N LYS A 47 11.02 15.03 -11.86
CA LYS A 47 11.77 14.81 -10.62
C LYS A 47 11.42 15.83 -9.55
N GLN A 48 11.39 17.11 -9.91
CA GLN A 48 11.03 18.21 -9.00
C GLN A 48 9.61 18.04 -8.45
N ARG A 49 8.66 17.65 -9.29
CA ARG A 49 7.27 17.42 -8.84
C ARG A 49 7.14 16.19 -7.95
N ILE A 50 7.87 15.12 -8.22
CA ILE A 50 7.90 13.93 -7.35
C ILE A 50 8.47 14.31 -5.98
N ALA A 51 9.58 15.06 -5.94
CA ALA A 51 10.18 15.54 -4.71
C ALA A 51 9.19 16.41 -3.91
N ALA A 52 8.59 17.42 -4.54
CA ALA A 52 7.62 18.29 -3.90
C ALA A 52 6.37 17.53 -3.39
N ALA A 53 5.83 16.61 -4.19
CA ALA A 53 4.71 15.77 -3.78
C ALA A 53 5.06 14.84 -2.61
N THR A 54 6.33 14.39 -2.53
CA THR A 54 6.80 13.56 -1.41
C THR A 54 6.97 14.40 -0.14
N GLU A 55 7.44 15.63 -0.24
CA GLU A 55 7.53 16.58 0.89
C GLU A 55 6.16 16.97 1.46
N GLU A 56 5.10 16.99 0.63
CA GLU A 56 3.72 17.21 1.08
C GLU A 56 3.17 16.05 1.93
N ILE A 57 3.80 14.87 1.91
CA ILE A 57 3.35 13.72 2.71
C ILE A 57 3.71 13.96 4.17
N THR A 58 2.72 14.37 4.96
CA THR A 58 2.91 14.60 6.39
C THR A 58 2.85 13.30 7.19
N PRO A 59 3.50 13.22 8.37
CA PRO A 59 3.33 12.10 9.29
C PRO A 59 1.87 11.87 9.72
N ALA A 60 1.04 12.92 9.72
CA ALA A 60 -0.39 12.81 10.05
C ALA A 60 -1.16 12.03 8.97
N MET A 61 -0.87 12.28 7.69
CA MET A 61 -1.44 11.50 6.58
C MET A 61 -1.04 10.03 6.67
N LEU A 62 0.23 9.75 6.95
CA LEU A 62 0.70 8.37 7.12
C LEU A 62 -0.02 7.67 8.27
N ARG A 63 -0.17 8.33 9.44
CA ARG A 63 -0.93 7.78 10.57
C ARG A 63 -2.39 7.46 10.19
N HIS A 64 -3.03 8.32 9.42
CA HIS A 64 -4.40 8.08 8.96
C HIS A 64 -4.47 6.85 8.04
N VAL A 65 -3.54 6.73 7.09
CA VAL A 65 -3.45 5.57 6.18
C VAL A 65 -3.22 4.27 6.95
N PHE A 66 -2.30 4.28 7.92
CA PHE A 66 -2.07 3.12 8.77
C PHE A 66 -3.32 2.72 9.55
N ARG A 67 -4.02 3.69 10.16
CA ARG A 67 -5.25 3.42 10.91
C ARG A 67 -6.35 2.85 10.03
N ALA A 68 -6.63 3.49 8.90
CA ALA A 68 -7.63 3.01 7.94
C ALA A 68 -7.31 1.61 7.43
N THR A 69 -6.02 1.27 7.29
CA THR A 69 -5.62 -0.07 6.88
C THR A 69 -5.78 -1.10 8.00
N MET A 70 -5.45 -0.73 9.24
CA MET A 70 -5.73 -1.59 10.40
C MET A 70 -7.23 -1.85 10.52
N GLU A 71 -8.09 -0.83 10.38
CA GLU A 71 -9.55 -0.99 10.39
C GLU A 71 -10.02 -1.96 9.27
N ARG A 72 -9.50 -1.83 8.04
CA ARG A 72 -9.81 -2.76 6.94
C ARG A 72 -9.31 -4.18 7.23
N TRP A 73 -8.12 -4.32 7.81
CA TRP A 73 -7.58 -5.61 8.21
C TRP A 73 -8.45 -6.29 9.27
N GLU A 74 -8.95 -5.54 10.25
CA GLU A 74 -9.87 -6.04 11.27
C GLU A 74 -11.20 -6.49 10.65
N LEU A 75 -11.76 -5.71 9.74
CA LEU A 75 -12.95 -6.12 8.97
C LEU A 75 -12.71 -7.40 8.17
N CYS A 76 -11.58 -7.51 7.46
CA CYS A 76 -11.23 -8.74 6.72
C CYS A 76 -11.10 -9.94 7.67
N ARG A 77 -10.50 -9.76 8.86
CA ARG A 77 -10.37 -10.80 9.88
C ARG A 77 -11.75 -11.26 10.39
N ASP A 78 -12.69 -10.33 10.57
CA ASP A 78 -14.04 -10.65 11.04
C ASP A 78 -14.87 -11.33 9.95
N VAL A 79 -14.75 -10.91 8.70
CA VAL A 79 -15.37 -11.57 7.53
C VAL A 79 -14.81 -12.98 7.32
N GLN A 80 -13.50 -13.19 7.55
CA GLN A 80 -12.86 -14.49 7.42
C GLN A 80 -13.25 -15.48 8.53
N ARG A 81 -13.83 -14.99 9.64
CA ARG A 81 -14.52 -15.83 10.64
C ARG A 81 -16.00 -16.10 10.31
N GLY A 82 -16.56 -15.45 9.28
CA GLY A 82 -17.97 -15.56 8.87
C GLY A 82 -18.24 -16.60 7.78
N HIS A 83 -17.22 -17.18 7.15
CA HIS A 83 -17.39 -18.29 6.20
C HIS A 83 -17.19 -19.63 6.92
N ILE A 84 -18.24 -20.09 7.62
CA ILE A 84 -18.43 -21.51 7.91
C ILE A 84 -19.36 -22.01 6.81
N GLU A 85 -18.81 -22.55 5.73
CA GLU A 85 -19.60 -23.47 4.91
C GLU A 85 -19.76 -24.75 5.72
N MET A 86 -20.96 -24.93 6.28
CA MET A 86 -21.40 -26.22 6.78
C MET A 86 -21.68 -27.11 5.58
N TYR A 87 -20.80 -28.07 5.32
CA TYR A 87 -21.15 -29.33 4.71
C TYR A 87 -20.46 -30.48 5.44
#